data_AF-A0A4Y2IP09-F1
#
_entry.id   AF-A0A4Y2IP09-F1
#
_cell.length_a   1.000
_cell.length_b   1.000
_cell.length_c   1.000
_cell.angle_alpha   90.00
_cell.angle_beta   90.00
_cell.angle_gamma   90.00
#
_symmetry.space_group_name_H-M   'P 1'
#
loop_
_entity.id
_entity.type
_entity.pdbx_description
1 polymer ?
#
loop_
_entity_poly.entity_id
_entity_poly.type
_entity_poly.pdbx_seq_one_letter_code
_entity_poly.pdbx_strand_id
1 'polypeptide(L)'
;MIFHKLLKEFPSITKLPNPNQPVKHNTVHHIVTKGPPVVAKPQRLAPDHLKIAKSEFQNMIHLGHLRPSQSNYASSLQLVPKKGTLDWRSVGDYRALNSQTLKDKYPFPCIADFTAELHE
;
A
#
# COMPACT_ATOMS: atom_id res chain seq x y z
N MET A 1 -24.39 7.24 -25.40
CA MET A 1 -23.80 6.52 -24.26
C MET A 1 -23.30 7.50 -23.19
N ILE A 2 -24.05 7.66 -22.10
CA ILE A 2 -23.80 8.61 -20.99
C ILE A 2 -22.40 8.46 -20.37
N PHE A 3 -21.91 7.23 -20.25
CA PHE A 3 -20.59 6.93 -19.68
C PHE A 3 -19.43 7.66 -20.37
N HIS A 4 -19.44 7.72 -21.70
CA HIS A 4 -18.39 8.40 -22.45
C HIS A 4 -18.41 9.92 -22.27
N LYS A 5 -19.58 10.51 -21.96
CA LYS A 5 -19.69 11.94 -21.63
C LYS A 5 -19.08 12.21 -20.24
N LEU A 6 -19.40 11.38 -19.24
CA LEU A 6 -18.85 11.49 -17.89
C LEU A 6 -17.32 11.33 -17.86
N LEU A 7 -16.77 10.38 -18.61
CA LEU A 7 -15.31 10.22 -18.69
C LEU A 7 -14.61 11.42 -19.34
N LYS A 8 -15.27 12.10 -20.30
CA LYS A 8 -14.77 13.34 -20.90
C LYS A 8 -14.88 14.53 -19.96
N GLU A 9 -15.89 14.55 -19.10
CA GLU A 9 -16.12 15.60 -18.10
C GLU A 9 -15.13 15.49 -16.93
N PHE A 10 -14.78 14.27 -16.50
CA PHE A 10 -13.86 14.03 -15.40
C PHE A 10 -12.60 13.23 -15.80
N PRO A 11 -11.80 13.74 -16.75
CA PRO A 11 -10.64 13.02 -17.28
C PRO A 11 -9.52 12.86 -16.25
N SER A 12 -9.58 13.56 -15.11
CA SER A 12 -8.62 13.44 -14.03
C SER A 12 -8.82 12.21 -13.15
N ILE A 13 -10.01 11.60 -13.13
CA ILE A 13 -10.33 10.49 -12.21
C ILE A 13 -9.73 9.16 -12.71
N THR A 14 -9.58 9.01 -14.02
CA THR A 14 -9.06 7.78 -14.65
C THR A 14 -7.56 7.80 -14.89
N LYS A 15 -6.90 8.96 -14.74
CA LYS A 15 -5.45 9.08 -14.86
C LYS A 15 -4.80 8.59 -13.58
N LEU A 16 -3.65 7.92 -13.72
CA LEU A 16 -2.80 7.63 -12.57
C LEU A 16 -2.43 8.94 -11.87
N PRO A 17 -2.52 9.02 -10.53
CA PRO A 17 -2.13 10.21 -9.80
C PRO A 17 -0.69 10.58 -10.16
N ASN A 18 -0.44 11.84 -10.47
CA ASN A 18 0.93 12.32 -10.60
C ASN A 18 1.57 12.23 -9.20
N PRO A 19 2.68 11.50 -9.02
CA PRO A 19 3.33 11.36 -7.73
C PRO A 19 3.78 12.69 -7.10
N ASN A 20 3.96 13.73 -7.92
CA ASN A 20 4.29 15.08 -7.48
C ASN A 20 3.05 15.97 -7.26
N GLN A 21 1.83 15.43 -7.38
CA GLN A 21 0.62 16.20 -7.16
C GLN A 21 0.42 16.44 -5.65
N PRO A 22 0.14 17.68 -5.23
CA PRO A 22 -0.16 17.96 -3.82
C PRO A 22 -1.42 17.22 -3.38
N VAL A 23 -1.36 16.61 -2.20
CA VAL A 23 -2.51 15.93 -1.58
C VAL A 23 -3.59 16.98 -1.29
N LYS A 24 -4.83 16.72 -1.72
CA LYS A 24 -5.95 17.68 -1.57
C LYS A 24 -6.47 17.80 -0.14
N HIS A 25 -6.09 16.88 0.75
CA HIS A 25 -6.53 16.81 2.14
C HIS A 25 -5.33 16.67 3.07
N ASN A 26 -5.53 16.99 4.34
CA ASN A 26 -4.50 16.89 5.37
C ASN A 26 -4.58 15.57 6.18
N THR A 27 -5.52 14.69 5.86
CA THR A 27 -5.64 13.38 6.51
C THR A 27 -4.43 12.51 6.21
N VAL A 28 -3.77 12.03 7.27
CA VAL A 28 -2.60 11.14 7.20
C VAL A 28 -2.83 9.92 8.08
N HIS A 29 -2.25 8.79 7.71
CA HIS A 29 -2.27 7.60 8.54
C HIS A 29 -1.21 7.69 9.64
N HIS A 30 -1.62 7.58 10.89
CA HIS A 30 -0.71 7.61 12.04
C HIS A 30 -0.64 6.23 12.69
N ILE A 31 0.56 5.67 12.76
CA ILE A 31 0.82 4.35 13.36
C ILE A 31 1.37 4.56 14.76
N VAL A 32 0.53 4.34 15.77
CA VAL A 32 0.95 4.44 17.18
C VAL A 32 1.46 3.09 17.65
N THR A 33 2.73 3.00 18.01
CA THR A 33 3.36 1.76 18.52
C THR A 33 3.56 1.81 20.04
N LYS A 34 3.68 0.63 20.66
CA LYS A 34 4.03 0.46 22.06
C LYS A 34 5.33 -0.34 22.19
N GLY A 35 6.20 0.10 23.09
CA GLY A 35 7.46 -0.58 23.37
C GLY A 35 8.61 -0.18 22.43
N PRO A 36 9.73 -0.92 22.47
CA PRO A 36 10.91 -0.60 21.68
C PRO A 36 10.72 -0.97 20.19
N PRO A 37 11.51 -0.35 19.28
CA PRO A 37 11.46 -0.66 17.86
C PRO A 37 11.67 -2.14 17.51
N VAL A 38 10.92 -2.64 16.53
CA VAL A 38 11.09 -3.99 15.98
C VAL A 38 12.04 -3.99 14.79
N VAL A 39 12.99 -4.92 14.82
CA VAL A 39 13.99 -5.10 13.76
C VAL A 39 13.99 -6.56 13.31
N ALA A 40 13.60 -6.78 12.05
CA ALA A 40 13.72 -8.06 11.38
C ALA A 40 14.99 -8.10 10.53
N LYS A 41 15.64 -9.27 10.48
CA LYS A 41 16.77 -9.50 9.57
C LYS A 41 16.27 -9.52 8.11
N PRO A 42 17.01 -8.93 7.16
CA PRO A 42 16.69 -9.05 5.75
C PRO A 42 16.64 -10.52 5.32
N GLN A 43 15.59 -10.89 4.60
CA GLN A 43 15.46 -12.24 4.06
C GLN A 43 16.38 -12.40 2.84
N ARG A 44 17.06 -13.55 2.74
CA ARG A 44 17.83 -13.89 1.54
C ARG A 44 16.86 -14.19 0.39
N LEU A 45 17.07 -13.51 -0.73
CA LEU A 45 16.34 -13.73 -1.98
C LEU A 45 17.26 -14.40 -2.99
N ALA A 46 16.69 -15.27 -3.84
CA ALA A 46 17.39 -15.77 -5.01
C ALA A 46 17.79 -14.61 -5.95
N PRO A 47 18.83 -14.74 -6.78
CA PRO A 47 19.32 -13.65 -7.63
C PRO A 47 18.22 -13.00 -8.50
N ASP A 48 17.36 -13.81 -9.13
CA ASP A 48 16.28 -13.31 -9.98
C ASP A 48 15.22 -12.54 -9.18
N HIS A 49 14.85 -13.08 -8.03
CA HIS A 49 13.93 -12.45 -7.09
C HIS A 49 14.48 -11.12 -6.58
N LEU A 50 15.77 -11.07 -6.22
CA LEU A 50 16.43 -9.86 -5.79
C LEU A 50 16.42 -8.78 -6.90
N LYS A 51 16.61 -9.17 -8.17
CA LYS A 51 16.54 -8.27 -9.31
C LYS A 51 15.15 -7.65 -9.47
N ILE A 52 14.10 -8.47 -9.37
CA ILE A 52 12.70 -8.01 -9.41
C ILE A 52 12.43 -7.03 -8.27
N ALA A 53 12.77 -7.41 -7.04
CA ALA A 53 12.56 -6.55 -5.87
C ALA A 53 13.29 -5.21 -6.02
N LYS A 54 14.56 -5.22 -6.44
CA LYS A 54 15.33 -3.97 -6.64
C LYS A 54 14.69 -3.06 -7.69
N SER A 55 14.26 -3.61 -8.83
CA SER A 55 13.60 -2.84 -9.89
C SER A 55 12.32 -2.18 -9.38
N GLU A 56 11.49 -2.93 -8.65
CA GLU A 56 10.24 -2.43 -8.08
C GLU A 56 10.48 -1.30 -7.07
N PHE A 57 11.47 -1.46 -6.19
CA PHE A 57 11.82 -0.41 -5.21
C PHE A 57 12.36 0.85 -5.88
N GLN A 58 13.16 0.73 -6.94
CA GLN A 58 13.62 1.91 -7.70
C GLN A 58 12.45 2.64 -8.35
N ASN A 59 11.50 1.91 -8.94
CA ASN A 59 10.28 2.50 -9.49
C ASN A 59 9.47 3.23 -8.40
N MET A 60 9.27 2.60 -7.23
CA MET A 60 8.54 3.24 -6.13
C MET A 60 9.25 4.48 -5.56
N ILE A 61 10.59 4.50 -5.54
CA ILE A 61 11.36 5.70 -5.18
C ILE A 61 11.19 6.80 -6.23
N HIS A 62 11.27 6.45 -7.52
CA HIS A 62 11.06 7.39 -8.62
C HIS A 62 9.65 7.99 -8.59
N LEU A 63 8.64 7.17 -8.24
CA LEU A 63 7.26 7.60 -8.02
C LEU A 63 7.05 8.31 -6.67
N GLY A 64 8.09 8.55 -5.86
CA GLY A 64 7.95 9.25 -4.57
C GLY A 64 7.14 8.50 -3.50
N HIS A 65 6.79 7.23 -3.72
CA HIS A 65 6.09 6.39 -2.73
C HIS A 65 7.02 5.94 -1.61
N LEU A 66 8.31 5.76 -1.91
CA LEU A 66 9.34 5.36 -0.96
C LEU A 66 10.46 6.38 -0.89
N ARG A 67 11.14 6.41 0.25
CA ARG A 67 12.40 7.13 0.44
C ARG A 67 13.38 6.30 1.25
N PRO A 68 14.70 6.44 1.02
CA PRO A 68 15.70 5.92 1.95
C PRO A 68 15.45 6.46 3.36
N SER A 69 15.66 5.61 4.37
CA SER A 69 15.49 5.99 5.77
C SER A 69 16.59 5.37 6.63
N GLN A 70 16.89 6.02 7.75
CA GLN A 70 17.73 5.50 8.83
C GLN A 70 16.82 5.20 10.03
N SER A 71 15.84 4.32 9.83
CA SER A 71 14.86 3.97 10.85
C SER A 71 15.43 2.95 11.84
N ASN A 72 15.06 3.09 13.11
CA ASN A 72 15.29 2.05 14.12
C ASN A 72 14.32 0.86 13.98
N TYR A 73 13.36 0.93 13.06
CA TYR A 73 12.45 -0.15 12.71
C TYR A 73 12.86 -0.78 11.38
N ALA A 74 12.76 -2.11 11.29
CA ALA A 74 12.93 -2.84 10.04
C ALA A 74 11.99 -4.05 9.98
N SER A 75 11.33 -4.25 8.84
CA SER A 75 10.52 -5.44 8.55
C SER A 75 11.16 -6.22 7.39
N SER A 76 11.04 -7.54 7.39
CA SER A 76 11.61 -8.37 6.31
C SER A 76 10.75 -8.26 5.05
N LEU A 77 11.39 -8.49 3.89
CA LEU A 77 10.73 -8.48 2.59
C LEU A 77 10.58 -9.91 2.06
N GLN A 78 9.38 -10.24 1.60
CA GLN A 78 9.05 -11.48 0.91
C GLN A 78 8.65 -11.19 -0.54
N LEU A 79 8.89 -12.16 -1.43
CA LEU A 79 8.37 -12.14 -2.79
C LEU A 79 7.31 -13.23 -2.94
N VAL A 80 6.13 -12.83 -3.40
CA VAL A 80 4.98 -13.72 -3.55
C VAL A 80 4.51 -13.68 -5.01
N PRO A 81 4.26 -14.83 -5.65
CA PRO A 81 3.77 -14.86 -7.02
C PRO A 81 2.33 -14.35 -7.08
N LYS A 82 2.03 -13.53 -8.07
CA LYS A 82 0.66 -13.05 -8.32
C LYS A 82 -0.12 -14.14 -9.06
N LYS A 83 -1.24 -14.56 -8.46
CA LYS A 83 -2.11 -15.61 -9.01
C LYS A 83 -2.52 -15.30 -10.44
N GLY A 84 -2.34 -16.27 -11.34
CA GLY A 84 -2.73 -16.15 -12.75
C GLY A 84 -1.78 -15.32 -13.62
N THR A 85 -0.62 -14.94 -13.11
CA THR A 85 0.41 -14.20 -13.85
C THR A 85 1.80 -14.74 -13.55
N LEU A 86 2.79 -14.38 -14.37
CA LEU A 86 4.21 -14.64 -14.08
C LEU A 86 4.84 -13.57 -13.16
N ASP A 87 4.06 -12.56 -12.77
CA ASP A 87 4.53 -11.43 -11.97
C ASP A 87 4.76 -11.83 -10.51
N TRP A 88 5.75 -11.20 -9.88
CA TRP A 88 6.05 -11.32 -8.46
C TRP A 88 5.79 -10.01 -7.74
N ARG A 89 5.34 -10.09 -6.49
CA ARG A 89 5.04 -8.91 -5.65
C ARG A 89 5.95 -8.88 -4.43
N SER A 90 6.57 -7.72 -4.23
CA SER A 90 7.27 -7.36 -3.01
C SER A 90 6.27 -7.17 -1.86
N VAL A 91 6.37 -7.96 -0.79
CA VAL A 91 5.46 -7.94 0.37
C VAL A 91 6.28 -7.78 1.66
N GLY A 92 6.01 -6.73 2.42
CA GLY A 92 6.62 -6.53 3.74
C GLY A 92 5.96 -7.39 4.81
N ASP A 93 6.75 -8.10 5.61
CA ASP A 93 6.26 -8.85 6.77
C ASP A 93 6.15 -7.93 8.00
N TYR A 94 4.99 -7.30 8.16
CA TYR A 94 4.71 -6.36 9.25
C TYR A 94 4.13 -7.03 10.50
N ARG A 95 4.16 -8.38 10.63
CA ARG A 95 3.50 -9.06 11.77
C ARG A 95 4.02 -8.60 13.13
N ALA A 96 5.33 -8.42 13.26
CA ALA A 96 5.96 -7.93 14.50
C ALA A 96 5.64 -6.46 14.78
N LEU A 97 5.52 -5.62 13.74
CA LEU A 97 5.10 -4.23 13.89
C LEU A 97 3.62 -4.15 14.29
N ASN A 98 2.77 -4.95 13.65
CA ASN A 98 1.33 -4.98 13.90
C ASN A 98 0.98 -5.46 15.32
N SER A 99 1.80 -6.33 15.93
CA SER A 99 1.57 -6.78 17.31
C SER A 99 1.85 -5.68 18.34
N GLN A 100 2.73 -4.72 18.02
CA GLN A 100 3.02 -3.54 18.86
C GLN A 100 2.15 -2.33 18.52
N THR A 101 1.44 -2.35 17.40
CA THR A 101 0.62 -1.24 16.92
C THR A 101 -0.71 -1.19 17.67
N LEU A 102 -1.10 -0.01 18.15
CA LEU A 102 -2.43 0.22 18.67
C LEU A 102 -3.45 0.12 17.54
N LYS A 103 -4.44 -0.78 17.71
CA LYS A 103 -5.49 -0.98 16.72
C LYS A 103 -6.42 0.23 16.69
N ASP A 104 -6.37 0.96 15.59
CA ASP A 104 -7.38 1.95 15.23
C ASP A 104 -8.63 1.22 14.71
N LYS A 105 -9.59 0.94 15.61
CA LYS A 105 -10.80 0.20 15.27
C LYS A 105 -11.91 1.18 14.91
N TYR A 106 -12.19 1.28 13.62
CA TYR A 106 -13.41 1.92 13.13
C TYR A 106 -14.53 0.88 12.97
N PRO A 107 -15.70 1.05 13.59
CA PRO A 107 -16.82 0.13 13.39
C PRO A 107 -17.34 0.25 11.95
N PHE A 108 -17.17 -0.80 11.16
CA PHE A 108 -17.73 -0.86 9.82
C PHE A 108 -19.16 -1.40 9.90
N PRO A 109 -20.15 -0.78 9.22
CA PRO A 109 -21.53 -1.29 9.23
C PRO A 109 -21.62 -2.67 8.60
N CYS A 110 -22.66 -3.44 8.92
CA CYS A 110 -22.88 -4.72 8.28
C CYS A 110 -23.20 -4.50 6.79
N ILE A 111 -22.72 -5.37 5.91
CA ILE A 111 -23.04 -5.28 4.47
C ILE A 111 -24.55 -5.34 4.20
N ALA A 112 -25.31 -6.06 5.04
CA ALA A 112 -26.76 -6.13 4.96
C ALA A 112 -27.43 -4.77 5.21
N ASP A 113 -26.88 -3.97 6.12
CA ASP A 113 -27.41 -2.64 6.44
C ASP A 113 -27.31 -1.72 5.20
N PHE A 114 -26.18 -1.77 4.47
CA PHE A 114 -26.02 -1.02 3.22
C PHE A 114 -27.00 -1.46 2.13
N THR A 115 -27.32 -2.76 2.04
CA THR A 115 -28.26 -3.26 1.03
C THR A 115 -29.70 -2.86 1.29
N ALA A 116 -30.07 -2.62 2.54
CA ALA A 116 -31.42 -2.16 2.90
C ALA A 116 -31.68 -0.69 2.51
N GLU A 117 -30.63 0.11 2.38
CA GLU A 117 -30.69 1.55 2.05
C GLU A 117 -30.55 1.85 0.55
N LEU A 118 -30.33 0.84 -0.28
CA LEU A 118 -30.29 0.99 -1.74
C LEU A 118 -31.71 1.14 -2.28
N HIS A 119 -32.11 2.39 -2.56
CA HIS A 119 -33.33 2.70 -3.30
C HIS A 119 -33.16 2.34 -4.79
N GLU A 120 -34.24 1.85 -5.42
CA GLU A 120 -34.32 1.62 -6.87
C GLU A 120 -34.21 2.92 -7.69
#